data_AF-K0JLY3-F1
#
_entry.id   AF-K0JLY3-F1
#
_cell.length_a   1.000
_cell.length_b   1.000
_cell.length_c   1.000
_cell.angle_alpha   90.00
_cell.angle_beta   90.00
_cell.angle_gamma   90.00
#
_symmetry.space_group_name_H-M   'P 1'
#
loop_
_entity.id
_entity.type
_entity.pdbx_description
1 polymer ?
#
loop_
_entity_poly.entity_id
_entity_poly.type
_entity_poly.pdbx_seq_one_letter_code
_entity_poly.pdbx_strand_id
1 'polypeptide(L)'
;MKKVIYVFLLFSSLLFCQNIDISKKDFYFLKGNIGSTPISMYLYIDNNNNLSGKYYYDTIKQIINIKGSINGNSFHLEESINDRVIGSLDGEISGEMVFTGNWVSADKNNTFSFSFYIDNNYPINKIKIINASLNVKEDNGTFEASRDAVIIANEKKVKAINRISLDVDETKSIDEENITTTLNNLISSQYNTWKEAINDKFNMQRNIEVSFIDENIISFSLYNYSYAGGAHGIYNIQPNIYLISNGKRVGLSVSELIEDVADIDLINLMRIKLTENMSESDFFDFNSITLSDTFDITPTGIKFIWPAYKISDYAHGIIEIEFRYSELKPFVKEDSAFMYLFE
;
A
#
# COMPACT_ATOMS: atom_id res chain seq x y z
N MET A 1 63.21 -23.97 -0.67
CA MET A 1 61.77 -23.68 -0.87
C MET A 1 61.30 -22.73 0.22
N LYS A 2 61.13 -21.44 -0.09
CA LYS A 2 60.63 -20.44 0.86
C LYS A 2 59.10 -20.56 0.93
N LYS A 3 58.56 -20.84 2.12
CA LYS A 3 57.11 -20.80 2.38
C LYS A 3 56.68 -19.33 2.40
N VAL A 4 55.89 -18.93 1.42
CA VAL A 4 55.18 -17.65 1.42
C VAL A 4 53.93 -17.84 2.27
N ILE A 5 53.87 -17.17 3.42
CA ILE A 5 52.68 -17.08 4.26
C ILE A 5 51.82 -15.97 3.66
N TYR A 6 50.68 -16.34 3.09
CA TYR A 6 49.65 -15.37 2.73
C TYR A 6 48.96 -14.92 4.01
N VAL A 7 49.31 -13.72 4.49
CA VAL A 7 48.54 -13.02 5.51
C VAL A 7 47.30 -12.47 4.80
N PHE A 8 46.15 -13.10 5.02
CA PHE A 8 44.86 -12.49 4.72
C PHE A 8 44.67 -11.31 5.69
N LEU A 9 45.01 -10.11 5.22
CA LEU A 9 44.55 -8.88 5.86
C LEU A 9 43.04 -8.79 5.61
N LEU A 10 42.26 -9.26 6.58
CA LEU A 10 40.89 -8.82 6.76
C LEU A 10 40.95 -7.31 7.01
N PHE A 11 40.78 -6.52 5.94
CA PHE A 11 40.34 -5.14 6.10
C PHE A 11 38.93 -5.22 6.67
N SER A 12 38.83 -5.24 8.00
CA SER A 12 37.65 -4.72 8.69
C SER A 12 37.64 -3.22 8.37
N SER A 13 37.10 -2.86 7.20
CA SER A 13 36.55 -1.53 7.04
C SER A 13 35.55 -1.39 8.16
N LEU A 14 35.91 -0.59 9.17
CA LEU A 14 34.95 0.06 10.03
C LEU A 14 34.01 0.80 9.08
N LEU A 15 32.97 0.10 8.63
CA LEU A 15 31.82 0.69 7.98
C LEU A 15 31.33 1.68 9.02
N PHE A 16 31.54 2.96 8.75
CA PHE A 16 30.69 3.98 9.35
C PHE A 16 29.28 3.57 8.94
N CYS A 17 28.62 2.81 9.82
CA CYS A 17 27.23 2.46 9.66
C CYS A 17 26.52 3.81 9.70
N GLN A 18 26.13 4.31 8.53
CA GLN A 18 25.23 5.44 8.54
C GLN A 18 24.00 5.02 9.32
N ASN A 19 23.50 5.91 10.18
CA ASN A 19 22.34 5.61 11.00
C ASN A 19 21.11 5.56 10.09
N ILE A 20 20.86 4.37 9.52
CA ILE A 20 19.63 4.07 8.82
C ILE A 20 18.51 4.23 9.84
N ASP A 21 17.56 5.10 9.52
CA ASP A 21 16.41 5.35 10.36
C ASP A 21 15.40 4.21 10.18
N ILE A 22 14.99 3.63 11.30
CA ILE A 22 14.00 2.56 11.34
C ILE A 22 12.73 3.12 11.95
N SER A 23 11.71 3.31 11.13
CA SER A 23 10.38 3.67 11.58
C SER A 23 9.42 2.49 11.47
N LYS A 24 8.35 2.52 12.26
CA LYS A 24 7.34 1.46 12.28
C LYS A 24 5.96 2.11 12.31
N LYS A 25 5.03 1.46 11.63
CA LYS A 25 3.60 1.76 11.73
C LYS A 25 2.83 0.46 11.82
N ASP A 26 1.84 0.42 12.69
CA ASP A 26 0.88 -0.69 12.77
C ASP A 26 -0.38 -0.30 11.99
N PHE A 27 -0.76 -1.13 11.03
CA PHE A 27 -2.07 -1.12 10.39
C PHE A 27 -3.06 -1.95 11.20
N TYR A 28 -4.27 -1.43 11.34
CA TYR A 28 -5.43 -2.06 11.94
C TYR A 28 -6.61 -2.01 10.97
N PHE A 29 -7.25 -3.15 10.78
CA PHE A 29 -8.58 -3.21 10.16
C PHE A 29 -9.64 -3.22 11.27
N LEU A 30 -10.43 -2.16 11.33
CA LEU A 30 -11.45 -1.95 12.34
C LEU A 30 -12.84 -1.99 11.72
N LYS A 31 -13.79 -2.55 12.46
CA LYS A 31 -15.22 -2.51 12.16
C LYS A 31 -15.94 -1.68 13.21
N GLY A 32 -17.09 -1.13 12.86
CA GLY A 32 -17.90 -0.42 13.83
C GLY A 32 -18.98 0.42 13.17
N ASN A 33 -19.46 1.43 13.89
CA ASN A 33 -20.55 2.28 13.42
C ASN A 33 -20.31 3.75 13.76
N ILE A 34 -20.82 4.65 12.92
CA ILE A 34 -21.08 6.05 13.26
C ILE A 34 -22.61 6.19 13.32
N GLY A 35 -23.14 6.51 14.50
CA GLY A 35 -24.57 6.38 14.78
C GLY A 35 -25.03 4.94 14.56
N SER A 36 -26.00 4.74 13.67
CA SER A 36 -26.49 3.40 13.27
C SER A 36 -25.86 2.87 11.98
N THR A 37 -24.92 3.60 11.37
CA THR A 37 -24.41 3.25 10.04
C THR A 37 -23.08 2.50 10.16
N PRO A 38 -22.99 1.27 9.64
CA PRO A 38 -21.77 0.48 9.72
C PRO A 38 -20.67 1.02 8.81
N ILE A 39 -19.45 0.97 9.31
CA ILE A 39 -18.24 1.39 8.62
C ILE A 39 -17.14 0.35 8.78
N SER A 40 -16.21 0.37 7.81
CA SER A 40 -14.93 -0.32 7.89
C SER A 40 -13.80 0.69 7.80
N MET A 41 -12.79 0.55 8.65
CA MET A 41 -11.69 1.49 8.79
C MET A 41 -10.33 0.81 8.65
N TYR A 42 -9.47 1.45 7.88
CA TYR A 42 -8.08 1.13 7.63
C TYR A 42 -7.29 2.18 8.40
N LEU A 43 -6.80 1.83 9.60
CA LEU A 43 -6.13 2.77 10.50
C LEU A 43 -4.65 2.42 10.63
N TYR A 44 -3.78 3.39 10.40
CA TYR A 44 -2.34 3.30 10.65
C TYR A 44 -1.98 4.13 11.87
N ILE A 45 -1.18 3.55 12.76
CA ILE A 45 -0.63 4.21 13.94
C ILE A 45 0.89 4.10 13.87
N ASP A 46 1.58 5.23 13.80
CA ASP A 46 3.05 5.26 13.82
C ASP A 46 3.61 5.27 15.26
N ASN A 47 4.93 5.09 15.40
CA ASN A 47 5.62 5.12 16.70
C ASN A 47 5.49 6.46 17.45
N ASN A 48 5.09 7.54 16.76
CA ASN A 48 4.90 8.86 17.34
C ASN A 48 3.42 9.11 17.69
N ASN A 49 2.59 8.07 17.67
CA ASN A 49 1.15 8.14 17.92
C ASN A 49 0.38 9.00 16.91
N ASN A 50 0.93 9.23 15.72
CA ASN A 50 0.17 9.83 14.63
C ASN A 50 -0.75 8.77 14.03
N LEU A 51 -1.98 9.20 13.75
CA LEU A 51 -3.01 8.41 13.11
C LEU A 51 -3.14 8.83 11.65
N SER A 52 -3.29 7.85 10.76
CA SER A 52 -3.63 8.10 9.36
C SER A 52 -4.44 6.94 8.81
N GLY A 53 -5.09 7.14 7.66
CA GLY A 53 -5.73 6.07 6.94
C GLY A 53 -7.03 6.51 6.29
N LYS A 54 -7.99 5.60 6.23
CA LYS A 54 -9.27 5.82 5.58
C LYS A 54 -10.36 4.97 6.21
N TYR A 55 -11.61 5.39 6.08
CA TYR A 55 -12.74 4.51 6.31
C TYR A 55 -13.76 4.66 5.20
N TYR A 56 -14.72 3.75 5.16
CA TYR A 56 -15.89 3.86 4.29
C TYR A 56 -17.13 3.32 4.99
N TYR A 57 -18.28 3.88 4.64
CA TYR A 57 -19.56 3.32 4.99
C TYR A 57 -19.82 2.06 4.19
N ASP A 58 -20.21 0.98 4.85
CA ASP A 58 -20.35 -0.34 4.20
C ASP A 58 -21.42 -0.35 3.11
N THR A 59 -22.40 0.56 3.18
CA THR A 59 -23.53 0.66 2.25
C THR A 59 -23.23 1.47 0.99
N ILE A 60 -22.52 2.59 1.11
CA ILE A 60 -22.26 3.52 -0.01
C ILE A 60 -20.82 3.44 -0.53
N LYS A 61 -19.92 2.79 0.22
CA LYS A 61 -18.50 2.60 -0.07
C LYS A 61 -17.72 3.89 -0.38
N GLN A 62 -18.22 5.07 0.00
CA GLN A 62 -17.45 6.31 -0.16
C GLN A 62 -16.22 6.30 0.76
N ILE A 63 -15.03 6.45 0.17
CA ILE A 63 -13.77 6.54 0.90
C ILE A 63 -13.65 7.93 1.54
N ILE A 64 -13.37 7.96 2.84
CA ILE A 64 -13.12 9.16 3.63
C ILE A 64 -11.74 9.01 4.25
N ASN A 65 -10.84 9.95 3.95
CA ASN A 65 -9.50 9.94 4.50
C ASN A 65 -9.52 10.47 5.92
N ILE A 66 -8.66 9.91 6.77
CA ILE A 66 -8.53 10.31 8.16
C ILE A 66 -7.07 10.56 8.52
N LYS A 67 -6.83 11.58 9.34
CA LYS A 67 -5.52 11.88 9.92
C LYS A 67 -5.67 12.48 11.31
N GLY A 68 -4.70 12.28 12.18
CA GLY A 68 -4.73 12.88 13.50
C GLY A 68 -3.70 12.29 14.43
N SER A 69 -4.01 12.18 15.72
CA SER A 69 -3.06 11.68 16.72
C SER A 69 -3.74 11.16 17.98
N ILE A 70 -2.98 10.37 18.74
CA ILE A 70 -3.33 9.91 20.09
C ILE A 70 -2.54 10.70 21.12
N ASN A 71 -3.20 11.11 22.20
CA ASN A 71 -2.59 11.71 23.38
C ASN A 71 -3.13 11.02 24.65
N GLY A 72 -2.30 10.16 25.25
CA GLY A 72 -2.73 9.30 26.36
C GLY A 72 -3.79 8.31 25.88
N ASN A 73 -4.96 8.32 26.51
CA ASN A 73 -6.09 7.49 26.09
C ASN A 73 -7.03 8.24 25.13
N SER A 74 -6.83 9.53 24.89
CA SER A 74 -7.68 10.32 23.99
C SER A 74 -7.09 10.34 22.60
N PHE A 75 -7.94 10.47 21.58
CA PHE A 75 -7.50 10.65 20.21
C PHE A 75 -8.35 11.68 19.49
N HIS A 76 -7.78 12.24 18.43
CA HIS A 76 -8.44 13.13 17.51
C HIS A 76 -8.14 12.67 16.08
N LEU A 77 -9.17 12.63 15.23
CA LEU A 77 -9.06 12.43 13.79
C LEU A 77 -9.83 13.52 13.06
N GLU A 78 -9.20 14.13 12.06
CA GLU A 78 -9.89 14.93 11.04
C GLU A 78 -10.26 14.02 9.86
N GLU A 79 -11.47 14.19 9.35
CA GLU A 79 -11.94 13.55 8.13
C GLU A 79 -11.81 14.49 6.94
N SER A 80 -11.34 13.99 5.80
CA SER A 80 -11.30 14.76 4.57
C SER A 80 -11.75 13.99 3.32
N ILE A 81 -12.33 14.75 2.39
CA ILE A 81 -12.61 14.32 1.01
C ILE A 81 -11.99 15.39 0.10
N ASN A 82 -11.16 14.98 -0.86
CA ASN A 82 -10.45 15.90 -1.77
C ASN A 82 -9.74 17.03 -1.00
N ASP A 83 -9.01 16.66 0.06
CA ASP A 83 -8.27 17.54 0.97
C ASP A 83 -9.11 18.58 1.74
N ARG A 84 -10.44 18.57 1.59
CA ARG A 84 -11.34 19.40 2.38
C ARG A 84 -11.77 18.65 3.63
N VAL A 85 -11.56 19.26 4.79
CA VAL A 85 -12.04 18.73 6.08
C VAL A 85 -13.57 18.76 6.12
N ILE A 86 -14.20 17.64 6.44
CA ILE A 86 -15.66 17.45 6.47
C ILE A 86 -16.23 17.12 7.86
N GLY A 87 -15.37 16.73 8.79
CA GLY A 87 -15.75 16.39 10.16
C GLY A 87 -14.54 15.98 11.00
N SER A 88 -14.79 15.62 12.24
CA SER A 88 -13.80 15.03 13.14
C SER A 88 -14.37 13.85 13.92
N LEU A 89 -13.49 12.95 14.34
CA LEU A 89 -13.78 11.92 15.34
C LEU A 89 -12.93 12.20 16.58
N ASP A 90 -13.61 12.49 17.68
CA ASP A 90 -12.99 12.80 18.96
C ASP A 90 -13.44 11.78 19.98
N GLY A 91 -12.49 11.19 20.70
CA GLY A 91 -12.84 10.08 21.59
C GLY A 91 -11.71 9.54 22.46
N GLU A 92 -11.98 8.37 23.01
CA GLU A 92 -11.07 7.62 23.85
C GLU A 92 -10.81 6.22 23.28
N ILE A 93 -9.63 5.72 23.57
CA ILE A 93 -9.16 4.37 23.27
C ILE A 93 -9.15 3.61 24.59
N SER A 94 -10.01 2.60 24.70
CA SER A 94 -9.95 1.65 25.81
C SER A 94 -9.05 0.46 25.47
N GLY A 95 -8.90 -0.48 26.42
CA GLY A 95 -8.16 -1.73 26.17
C GLY A 95 -8.62 -2.45 24.89
N GLU A 96 -7.72 -3.22 24.29
CA GLU A 96 -7.96 -3.99 23.05
C GLU A 96 -8.27 -3.15 21.80
N MET A 97 -7.77 -1.91 21.71
CA MET A 97 -7.94 -1.04 20.53
C MET A 97 -9.41 -0.73 20.20
N VAL A 98 -10.22 -0.53 21.24
CA VAL A 98 -11.61 -0.10 21.08
C VAL A 98 -11.68 1.42 21.16
N PHE A 99 -12.12 2.05 20.07
CA PHE A 99 -12.26 3.49 19.93
C PHE A 99 -13.72 3.86 20.14
N THR A 100 -14.00 4.80 21.05
CA THR A 100 -15.36 5.30 21.30
C THR A 100 -15.35 6.81 21.41
N GLY A 101 -16.43 7.47 21.02
CA GLY A 101 -16.49 8.92 21.05
C GLY A 101 -17.60 9.48 20.21
N ASN A 102 -17.42 10.71 19.74
CA ASN A 102 -18.37 11.40 18.90
C ASN A 102 -17.72 11.86 17.60
N TRP A 103 -18.42 11.57 16.51
CA TRP A 103 -18.21 12.23 15.25
C TRP A 103 -18.91 13.59 15.27
N VAL A 104 -18.27 14.63 14.73
CA VAL A 104 -18.82 15.98 14.63
C VAL A 104 -18.63 16.51 13.21
N SER A 105 -19.69 17.02 12.58
CA SER A 105 -19.60 17.63 11.25
C SER A 105 -18.77 18.91 11.26
N ALA A 106 -18.13 19.27 10.14
CA ALA A 106 -17.30 20.48 10.04
C ALA A 106 -18.04 21.78 10.39
N ASP A 107 -19.35 21.84 10.10
CA ASP A 107 -20.22 22.97 10.47
C ASP A 107 -20.73 22.91 11.92
N LYS A 108 -20.41 21.84 12.64
CA LYS A 108 -20.79 21.53 14.03
C LYS A 108 -22.30 21.36 14.26
N ASN A 109 -23.09 21.18 13.20
CA ASN A 109 -24.54 21.01 13.30
C ASN A 109 -24.96 19.57 13.61
N ASN A 110 -24.11 18.59 13.32
CA ASN A 110 -24.42 17.17 13.52
C ASN A 110 -23.37 16.51 14.41
N THR A 111 -23.85 15.67 15.32
CA THR A 111 -23.00 14.86 16.19
C THR A 111 -23.59 13.46 16.30
N PHE A 112 -22.75 12.44 16.14
CA PHE A 112 -23.14 11.04 16.28
C PHE A 112 -22.11 10.29 17.10
N SER A 113 -22.57 9.46 18.03
CA SER A 113 -21.68 8.55 18.75
C SER A 113 -21.09 7.51 17.79
N PHE A 114 -19.83 7.14 17.97
CA PHE A 114 -19.23 6.02 17.25
C PHE A 114 -18.64 4.98 18.21
N SER A 115 -18.45 3.78 17.68
CA SER A 115 -17.61 2.74 18.30
C SER A 115 -16.94 1.94 17.20
N PHE A 116 -15.62 1.81 17.28
CA PHE A 116 -14.80 1.00 16.37
C PHE A 116 -13.94 0.01 17.16
N TYR A 117 -13.76 -1.18 16.63
CA TYR A 117 -13.04 -2.26 17.29
C TYR A 117 -12.37 -3.17 16.26
N ILE A 118 -11.36 -3.91 16.70
CA ILE A 118 -10.76 -4.99 15.91
C ILE A 118 -11.76 -6.14 15.81
N ASP A 119 -12.21 -6.46 14.60
CA ASP A 119 -13.06 -7.63 14.40
C ASP A 119 -12.21 -8.89 14.30
N ASN A 120 -12.29 -9.73 15.33
CA ASN A 120 -11.55 -10.98 15.44
C ASN A 120 -12.10 -12.10 14.54
N ASN A 121 -13.20 -11.88 13.80
CA ASN A 121 -13.64 -12.81 12.77
C ASN A 121 -12.73 -12.76 11.55
N TYR A 122 -12.13 -11.61 11.24
CA TYR A 122 -11.17 -11.50 10.15
C TYR A 122 -9.89 -12.31 10.47
N PRO A 123 -9.35 -13.07 9.50
CA PRO A 123 -8.11 -13.82 9.72
C PRO A 123 -6.89 -12.91 9.92
N ILE A 124 -6.90 -11.74 9.28
CA ILE A 124 -5.86 -10.71 9.37
C ILE A 124 -6.56 -9.40 9.72
N ASN A 125 -6.14 -8.78 10.80
CA ASN A 125 -6.69 -7.49 11.25
C ASN A 125 -5.62 -6.54 11.81
N LYS A 126 -4.38 -7.03 11.96
CA LYS A 126 -3.22 -6.25 12.35
C LYS A 126 -2.02 -6.60 11.47
N ILE A 127 -1.34 -5.58 10.97
CA ILE A 127 -0.13 -5.71 10.15
C ILE A 127 0.88 -4.68 10.63
N LYS A 128 2.11 -5.10 10.91
CA LYS A 128 3.22 -4.19 11.20
C LYS A 128 3.97 -3.90 9.91
N ILE A 129 4.21 -2.63 9.62
CA ILE A 129 5.05 -2.16 8.52
C ILE A 129 6.31 -1.57 9.13
N ILE A 130 7.46 -2.09 8.71
CA ILE A 130 8.78 -1.62 9.13
C ILE A 130 9.38 -0.91 7.93
N ASN A 131 9.74 0.36 8.10
CA ASN A 131 10.42 1.13 7.08
C ASN A 131 11.87 1.37 7.52
N ALA A 132 12.79 1.09 6.62
CA ALA A 132 14.16 1.56 6.74
C ALA A 132 14.37 2.71 5.76
N SER A 133 15.01 3.78 6.21
CA SER A 133 15.32 4.92 5.35
C SER A 133 16.69 5.52 5.63
N LEU A 134 17.28 6.10 4.59
CA LEU A 134 18.56 6.77 4.68
C LEU A 134 18.58 7.97 3.72
N ASN A 135 18.82 9.15 4.28
CA ASN A 135 18.94 10.39 3.53
C ASN A 135 20.31 11.02 3.82
N VAL A 136 21.12 11.19 2.77
CA VAL A 136 22.49 11.70 2.86
C VAL A 136 22.66 12.81 1.84
N LYS A 137 23.33 13.87 2.27
CA LYS A 137 23.76 14.95 1.40
C LYS A 137 25.27 15.11 1.53
N GLU A 138 25.97 14.88 0.44
CA GLU A 138 27.42 15.08 0.29
C GLU A 138 27.65 16.24 -0.70
N ASP A 139 28.88 16.76 -0.77
CA ASP A 139 29.22 17.88 -1.65
C ASP A 139 28.89 17.61 -3.13
N ASN A 140 29.03 16.34 -3.55
CA ASN A 140 28.86 15.93 -4.94
C ASN A 140 27.48 15.32 -5.23
N GLY A 141 26.58 15.16 -4.25
CA GLY A 141 25.27 14.57 -4.55
C GLY A 141 24.40 14.26 -3.35
N THR A 142 23.19 13.77 -3.62
CA THR A 142 22.22 13.35 -2.60
C THR A 142 21.87 11.88 -2.78
N PHE A 143 21.77 11.16 -1.67
CA PHE A 143 21.29 9.79 -1.63
C PHE A 143 20.04 9.74 -0.76
N GLU A 144 18.93 9.25 -1.33
CA GLU A 144 17.69 9.03 -0.62
C GLU A 144 17.24 7.59 -0.89
N ALA A 145 17.12 6.77 0.14
CA ALA A 145 16.59 5.42 -0.01
C ALA A 145 15.58 5.14 1.09
N SER A 146 14.44 4.53 0.74
CA SER A 146 13.48 4.02 1.70
C SER A 146 12.87 2.70 1.24
N ARG A 147 12.58 1.81 2.19
CA ARG A 147 12.00 0.49 1.88
C ARG A 147 11.15 -0.02 3.03
N ASP A 148 9.92 -0.40 2.68
CA ASP A 148 8.98 -1.08 3.56
C ASP A 148 9.15 -2.61 3.52
N ALA A 149 8.94 -3.22 4.68
CA ALA A 149 8.69 -4.65 4.89
C ALA A 149 7.47 -4.85 5.79
N VAL A 150 6.85 -6.02 5.70
CA VAL A 150 5.55 -6.32 6.32
C VAL A 150 5.64 -7.56 7.22
N ILE A 151 5.14 -7.44 8.45
CA ILE A 151 4.83 -8.56 9.33
C ILE A 151 3.32 -8.62 9.54
N ILE A 152 2.69 -9.69 9.08
CA ILE A 152 1.27 -9.92 9.33
C ILE A 152 1.11 -10.59 10.70
N ALA A 153 0.30 -10.00 11.59
CA ALA A 153 0.03 -10.61 12.89
C ALA A 153 -0.71 -11.95 12.69
N ASN A 154 -0.18 -13.01 13.29
CA ASN A 154 -0.67 -14.38 13.11
C ASN A 154 -0.96 -15.06 14.45
N GLU A 155 -1.80 -14.42 15.26
CA GLU A 155 -2.17 -14.91 16.58
C GLU A 155 -2.86 -16.29 16.52
N LYS A 156 -3.63 -16.53 15.44
CA LYS A 156 -4.33 -17.78 15.14
C LYS A 156 -3.41 -18.89 14.61
N LYS A 157 -2.11 -18.63 14.39
CA LYS A 157 -1.09 -19.58 13.91
C LYS A 157 -1.45 -20.26 12.58
N VAL A 158 -2.06 -19.51 11.67
CA VAL A 158 -2.44 -19.99 10.33
C VAL A 158 -1.21 -19.99 9.41
N LYS A 159 -0.82 -21.17 8.90
CA LYS A 159 0.38 -21.30 8.04
C LYS A 159 0.34 -20.40 6.79
N ALA A 160 -0.84 -20.22 6.21
CA ALA A 160 -1.03 -19.38 5.03
C ALA A 160 -0.65 -17.91 5.30
N ILE A 161 -0.94 -17.37 6.49
CA ILE A 161 -0.60 -15.99 6.85
C ILE A 161 0.91 -15.77 6.87
N ASN A 162 1.68 -16.69 7.46
CA ASN A 162 3.14 -16.59 7.44
C ASN A 162 3.69 -16.65 6.01
N ARG A 163 3.11 -17.49 5.14
CA ARG A 163 3.50 -17.56 3.74
C ARG A 163 3.29 -16.23 3.03
N ILE A 164 2.18 -15.55 3.28
CA ILE A 164 1.89 -14.23 2.72
C ILE A 164 2.93 -13.23 3.23
N SER A 165 3.16 -13.16 4.55
CA SER A 165 4.14 -12.24 5.15
C SER A 165 5.56 -12.44 4.58
N LEU A 166 5.96 -13.69 4.32
CA LEU A 166 7.25 -14.01 3.69
C LEU A 166 7.31 -13.68 2.18
N ASP A 167 6.18 -13.50 1.51
CA ASP A 167 6.12 -13.27 0.06
C ASP A 167 6.01 -11.79 -0.32
N VAL A 168 5.23 -11.01 0.43
CA VAL A 168 4.88 -9.60 0.15
C VAL A 168 6.10 -8.72 -0.08
N ASP A 169 7.20 -9.01 0.60
CA ASP A 169 8.46 -8.31 0.46
C ASP A 169 9.66 -9.25 0.20
N GLU A 170 10.81 -8.61 0.04
CA GLU A 170 12.07 -9.27 -0.31
C GLU A 170 12.87 -9.73 0.92
N THR A 171 12.41 -9.42 2.13
CA THR A 171 13.16 -9.74 3.37
C THR A 171 13.09 -11.22 3.73
N LYS A 172 12.05 -11.92 3.27
CA LYS A 172 11.82 -13.36 3.51
C LYS A 172 11.91 -13.75 4.99
N SER A 173 11.46 -12.85 5.87
CA SER A 173 11.43 -13.05 7.32
C SER A 173 10.10 -12.59 7.90
N ILE A 174 9.74 -13.16 9.05
CA ILE A 174 8.64 -12.67 9.93
C ILE A 174 9.17 -12.24 11.30
N ASP A 175 10.48 -12.32 11.49
CA ASP A 175 11.18 -11.88 12.68
C ASP A 175 11.69 -10.44 12.45
N GLU A 176 11.31 -9.55 13.35
CA GLU A 176 11.52 -8.10 13.23
C GLU A 176 13.01 -7.72 13.21
N GLU A 177 13.85 -8.42 13.98
CA GLU A 177 15.30 -8.18 14.02
C GLU A 177 15.96 -8.58 12.70
N ASN A 178 15.61 -9.76 12.18
CA ASN A 178 16.08 -10.22 10.88
C ASN A 178 15.59 -9.32 9.74
N ILE A 179 14.34 -8.83 9.78
CA ILE A 179 13.81 -7.87 8.81
C ILE A 179 14.64 -6.58 8.84
N THR A 180 14.84 -6.01 10.04
CA THR A 180 15.61 -4.77 10.22
C THR A 180 17.03 -4.95 9.69
N THR A 181 17.67 -6.09 9.97
CA THR A 181 19.01 -6.43 9.48
C THR A 181 19.05 -6.52 7.96
N THR A 182 18.09 -7.20 7.34
CA THR A 182 18.02 -7.32 5.88
C THR A 182 17.78 -5.97 5.22
N LEU A 183 16.85 -5.16 5.73
CA LEU A 183 16.60 -3.81 5.22
C LEU A 183 17.85 -2.93 5.32
N ASN A 184 18.53 -2.96 6.47
CA ASN A 184 19.78 -2.24 6.69
C ASN A 184 20.86 -2.64 5.69
N ASN A 185 21.02 -3.94 5.44
CA ASN A 185 21.99 -4.45 4.48
C ASN A 185 21.68 -4.02 3.05
N LEU A 186 20.40 -4.03 2.65
CA LEU A 186 19.96 -3.60 1.32
C LEU A 186 20.26 -2.11 1.09
N ILE A 187 19.87 -1.25 2.03
CA ILE A 187 20.11 0.21 1.92
C ILE A 187 21.61 0.52 2.01
N SER A 188 22.36 -0.15 2.90
CA SER A 188 23.81 0.04 3.02
C SER A 188 24.53 -0.37 1.74
N SER A 189 24.12 -1.47 1.10
CA SER A 189 24.66 -1.89 -0.19
C SER A 189 24.41 -0.83 -1.26
N GLN A 190 23.20 -0.27 -1.33
CA GLN A 190 22.86 0.79 -2.28
C GLN A 190 23.66 2.07 -2.04
N TYR A 191 23.80 2.49 -0.78
CA TYR A 191 24.60 3.65 -0.40
C TYR A 191 26.07 3.46 -0.77
N ASN A 192 26.66 2.28 -0.52
CA ASN A 192 28.05 2.00 -0.87
C ASN A 192 28.26 2.02 -2.39
N THR A 193 27.35 1.41 -3.16
CA THR A 193 27.39 1.46 -4.63
C THR A 193 27.25 2.88 -5.16
N TRP A 194 26.34 3.69 -4.59
CA TRP A 194 26.24 5.11 -4.92
C TRP A 194 27.56 5.78 -4.59
N LYS A 195 28.06 5.71 -3.35
CA LYS A 195 29.27 6.40 -2.89
C LYS A 195 30.51 6.17 -3.77
N GLU A 196 30.69 4.97 -4.30
CA GLU A 196 31.81 4.62 -5.20
C GLU A 196 31.69 5.20 -6.63
N ALA A 197 30.49 5.63 -7.03
CA ALA A 197 30.26 6.27 -8.32
C ALA A 197 30.68 7.77 -8.32
N ILE A 198 30.78 8.36 -9.51
CA ILE A 198 30.96 9.82 -9.66
C ILE A 198 29.59 10.45 -9.39
N ASN A 199 29.36 10.86 -8.14
CA ASN A 199 28.00 11.03 -7.61
C ASN A 199 27.24 12.22 -8.17
N ASP A 200 25.94 11.98 -8.39
CA ASP A 200 24.86 12.93 -8.61
C ASP A 200 23.68 12.44 -7.72
N LYS A 201 22.46 12.92 -7.92
CA LYS A 201 21.29 12.50 -7.13
C LYS A 201 20.95 11.02 -7.35
N PHE A 202 20.67 10.31 -6.26
CA PHE A 202 20.10 8.97 -6.22
C PHE A 202 18.87 8.98 -5.32
N ASN A 203 17.78 8.38 -5.79
CA ASN A 203 16.57 8.21 -5.01
C ASN A 203 15.93 6.84 -5.31
N MET A 204 15.69 6.04 -4.28
CA MET A 204 14.94 4.78 -4.41
C MET A 204 13.91 4.67 -3.30
N GLN A 205 12.66 4.40 -3.65
CA GLN A 205 11.57 4.26 -2.67
C GLN A 205 10.80 2.99 -2.98
N ARG A 206 10.48 2.23 -1.94
CA ARG A 206 9.55 1.11 -2.00
C ARG A 206 8.59 1.18 -0.83
N ASN A 207 7.34 1.50 -1.12
CA ASN A 207 6.29 1.64 -0.11
C ASN A 207 5.23 0.55 -0.26
N ILE A 208 4.71 0.06 0.86
CA ILE A 208 3.65 -0.94 0.89
C ILE A 208 2.44 -0.37 1.62
N GLU A 209 1.28 -0.51 1.00
CA GLU A 209 -0.02 -0.17 1.58
C GLU A 209 -1.00 -1.33 1.44
N VAL A 210 -1.90 -1.48 2.41
CA VAL A 210 -3.03 -2.41 2.30
C VAL A 210 -4.11 -1.75 1.44
N SER A 211 -4.32 -2.24 0.22
CA SER A 211 -5.34 -1.71 -0.69
C SER A 211 -6.72 -2.28 -0.37
N PHE A 212 -6.78 -3.57 -0.05
CA PHE A 212 -8.01 -4.27 0.33
C PHE A 212 -7.72 -5.43 1.30
N ILE A 213 -8.68 -5.70 2.20
CA ILE A 213 -8.65 -6.85 3.09
C ILE A 213 -10.06 -7.29 3.43
N ASP A 214 -10.29 -8.59 3.38
CA ASP A 214 -11.47 -9.23 3.95
C ASP A 214 -11.15 -10.63 4.53
N GLU A 215 -12.16 -11.48 4.70
CA GLU A 215 -12.01 -12.85 5.21
C GLU A 215 -11.31 -13.82 4.24
N ASN A 216 -11.35 -13.54 2.93
CA ASN A 216 -10.90 -14.45 1.88
C ASN A 216 -9.60 -13.99 1.24
N ILE A 217 -9.41 -12.69 1.07
CA ILE A 217 -8.25 -12.11 0.37
C ILE A 217 -7.65 -10.91 1.09
N ILE A 218 -6.37 -10.70 0.82
CA ILE A 218 -5.67 -9.46 1.16
C ILE A 218 -4.92 -8.97 -0.08
N SER A 219 -5.00 -7.68 -0.35
CA SER A 219 -4.23 -7.03 -1.41
C SER A 219 -3.31 -5.95 -0.83
N PHE A 220 -2.08 -5.95 -1.33
CA PHE A 220 -1.09 -4.93 -1.06
C PHE A 220 -0.77 -4.16 -2.33
N SER A 221 -0.79 -2.83 -2.27
CA SER A 221 -0.27 -1.96 -3.31
C SER A 221 1.19 -1.63 -3.00
N LEU A 222 2.10 -2.02 -3.90
CA LEU A 222 3.53 -1.72 -3.78
C LEU A 222 3.88 -0.58 -4.73
N TYR A 223 4.19 0.60 -4.20
CA TYR A 223 4.76 1.69 -4.99
C TYR A 223 6.28 1.55 -5.04
N ASN A 224 6.85 1.55 -6.24
CA ASN A 224 8.29 1.52 -6.44
C ASN A 224 8.70 2.76 -7.23
N TYR A 225 9.71 3.47 -6.76
CA TYR A 225 10.35 4.59 -7.47
C TYR A 225 11.87 4.38 -7.49
N SER A 226 12.50 4.71 -8.60
CA SER A 226 13.95 4.71 -8.73
C SER A 226 14.43 5.84 -9.63
N TYR A 227 15.46 6.54 -9.19
CA TYR A 227 16.21 7.53 -9.93
C TYR A 227 17.69 7.34 -9.62
N ALA A 228 18.51 7.20 -10.66
CA ALA A 228 19.95 7.03 -10.56
C ALA A 228 20.67 7.88 -11.61
N GLY A 229 20.14 9.09 -11.87
CA GLY A 229 20.57 9.97 -12.96
C GLY A 229 19.64 9.94 -14.18
N GLY A 230 19.84 10.88 -15.10
CA GLY A 230 19.00 11.06 -16.29
C GLY A 230 17.99 12.21 -16.15
N ALA A 231 16.99 12.24 -17.03
CA ALA A 231 16.01 13.33 -17.06
C ALA A 231 14.94 13.25 -15.96
N HIS A 232 14.53 12.04 -15.58
CA HIS A 232 13.49 11.78 -14.59
C HIS A 232 13.62 10.38 -13.99
N GLY A 233 12.93 10.10 -12.88
CA GLY A 233 12.85 8.76 -12.29
C GLY A 233 11.94 7.80 -13.04
N ILE A 234 11.91 6.55 -12.63
CA ILE A 234 10.98 5.53 -13.11
C ILE A 234 10.20 5.05 -11.91
N TYR A 235 8.89 4.87 -12.07
CA TYR A 235 8.03 4.37 -11.01
C TYR A 235 6.92 3.47 -11.54
N ASN A 236 6.42 2.61 -10.65
CA ASN A 236 5.30 1.73 -10.92
C ASN A 236 4.51 1.44 -9.64
N ILE A 237 3.29 0.94 -9.83
CA ILE A 237 2.48 0.33 -8.78
C ILE A 237 2.34 -1.15 -9.12
N GLN A 238 2.67 -2.01 -8.16
CA GLN A 238 2.57 -3.46 -8.28
C GLN A 238 1.61 -3.99 -7.21
N PRO A 239 0.39 -4.37 -7.58
CA PRO A 239 -0.51 -5.08 -6.69
C PRO A 239 -0.01 -6.50 -6.39
N ASN A 240 -0.12 -6.90 -5.13
CA ASN A 240 0.12 -8.27 -4.67
C ASN A 240 -1.12 -8.76 -3.92
N ILE A 241 -1.94 -9.58 -4.61
CA ILE A 241 -3.18 -10.11 -4.08
C ILE A 241 -2.98 -11.57 -3.64
N TYR A 242 -3.45 -11.92 -2.45
CA TYR A 242 -3.30 -13.26 -1.87
C TYR A 242 -4.62 -13.83 -1.40
N LEU A 243 -4.84 -15.12 -1.68
CA LEU A 243 -5.86 -15.91 -0.99
C LEU A 243 -5.40 -16.21 0.43
N ILE A 244 -6.17 -15.79 1.43
CA ILE A 244 -5.85 -16.00 2.85
C ILE A 244 -5.89 -17.48 3.22
N SER A 245 -6.75 -18.27 2.57
CA SER A 245 -6.94 -19.70 2.87
C SER A 245 -5.68 -20.54 2.68
N ASN A 246 -4.82 -20.20 1.72
CA ASN A 246 -3.64 -21.00 1.35
C ASN A 246 -2.36 -20.18 1.06
N GLY A 247 -2.45 -18.84 1.10
CA GLY A 247 -1.34 -17.92 0.84
C GLY A 247 -0.89 -17.90 -0.62
N LYS A 248 -1.73 -18.34 -1.56
CA LYS A 248 -1.45 -18.31 -3.00
C LYS A 248 -1.63 -16.88 -3.52
N ARG A 249 -0.64 -16.40 -4.27
CA ARG A 249 -0.76 -15.16 -5.04
C ARG A 249 -1.70 -15.38 -6.24
N VAL A 250 -2.65 -14.46 -6.42
CA VAL A 250 -3.67 -14.46 -7.49
C VAL A 250 -3.71 -13.09 -8.16
N GLY A 251 -4.47 -12.94 -9.25
CA GLY A 251 -4.54 -11.70 -10.02
C GLY A 251 -3.25 -11.40 -10.76
N LEU A 252 -2.56 -12.45 -11.24
CA LEU A 252 -1.32 -12.30 -12.01
C LEU A 252 -1.58 -11.93 -13.47
N SER A 253 -2.81 -12.11 -13.93
CA SER A 253 -3.31 -11.67 -15.23
C SER A 253 -4.77 -11.26 -15.06
N VAL A 254 -5.19 -10.26 -15.84
CA VAL A 254 -6.61 -9.84 -15.91
C VAL A 254 -7.55 -10.98 -16.35
N SER A 255 -7.04 -11.99 -17.05
CA SER A 255 -7.80 -13.21 -17.42
C SER A 255 -8.19 -14.09 -16.21
N GLU A 256 -7.59 -13.89 -15.04
CA GLU A 256 -8.07 -14.50 -13.79
C GLU A 256 -9.34 -13.83 -13.26
N LEU A 257 -9.67 -12.62 -13.73
CA LEU A 257 -10.80 -11.81 -13.29
C LEU A 257 -11.88 -11.70 -14.38
N ILE A 258 -11.50 -11.42 -15.62
CA ILE A 258 -12.40 -11.08 -16.73
C ILE A 258 -12.51 -12.26 -17.70
N GLU A 259 -13.73 -12.61 -18.09
CA GLU A 259 -14.02 -13.73 -19.00
C GLU A 259 -13.50 -13.44 -20.42
N ASP A 260 -13.88 -12.30 -20.99
CA ASP A 260 -13.39 -11.81 -22.28
C ASP A 260 -12.83 -10.39 -22.14
N VAL A 261 -11.50 -10.29 -22.15
CA VAL A 261 -10.77 -9.01 -22.05
C VAL A 261 -10.94 -8.12 -23.28
N ALA A 262 -11.45 -8.68 -24.38
CA ALA A 262 -11.72 -7.98 -25.63
C ALA A 262 -13.22 -7.64 -25.81
N ASP A 263 -14.04 -7.86 -24.79
CA ASP A 263 -15.47 -7.51 -24.81
C ASP A 263 -15.64 -6.02 -25.17
N ILE A 264 -16.45 -5.75 -26.20
CA ILE A 264 -16.59 -4.40 -26.77
C ILE A 264 -17.26 -3.45 -25.78
N ASP A 265 -18.23 -3.92 -24.98
CA ASP A 265 -18.94 -3.08 -24.01
C ASP A 265 -18.02 -2.72 -22.85
N LEU A 266 -17.19 -3.67 -22.38
CA LEU A 266 -16.17 -3.40 -21.37
C LEU A 266 -15.13 -2.39 -21.86
N ILE A 267 -14.63 -2.56 -23.10
CA ILE A 267 -13.67 -1.63 -23.70
C ILE A 267 -14.28 -0.23 -23.89
N ASN A 268 -15.56 -0.13 -24.28
CA ASN A 268 -16.26 1.16 -24.37
C ASN A 268 -16.42 1.81 -22.99
N LEU A 269 -16.77 1.03 -21.96
CA LEU A 269 -16.89 1.55 -20.59
C LEU A 269 -15.53 2.04 -20.06
N MET A 270 -14.46 1.30 -20.31
CA MET A 270 -13.08 1.71 -20.02
C MET A 270 -12.74 3.04 -20.69
N ARG A 271 -13.04 3.19 -21.98
CA ARG A 271 -12.80 4.43 -22.75
C ARG A 271 -13.57 5.62 -22.19
N ILE A 272 -14.85 5.43 -21.86
CA ILE A 272 -15.66 6.47 -21.22
C ILE A 272 -14.97 6.97 -19.94
N LYS A 273 -14.55 6.04 -19.06
CA LYS A 273 -13.85 6.37 -17.81
C LYS A 273 -12.51 7.09 -18.04
N LEU A 274 -11.71 6.64 -19.01
CA LEU A 274 -10.47 7.32 -19.38
C LEU A 274 -10.71 8.78 -19.79
N THR A 275 -11.81 9.04 -20.49
CA THR A 275 -12.18 10.39 -20.96
C THR A 275 -12.94 11.25 -19.95
N GLU A 276 -13.17 10.78 -18.71
CA GLU A 276 -13.79 11.61 -17.66
C GLU A 276 -12.91 12.80 -17.28
N ASN A 277 -11.58 12.62 -17.33
CA ASN A 277 -10.60 13.63 -16.92
C ASN A 277 -9.48 13.87 -17.96
N MET A 278 -9.49 13.15 -19.08
CA MET A 278 -8.48 13.25 -20.14
C MET A 278 -9.16 13.38 -21.51
N SER A 279 -8.43 13.90 -22.49
CA SER A 279 -8.85 13.95 -23.90
C SER A 279 -8.27 12.77 -24.69
N GLU A 280 -8.94 12.35 -25.76
CA GLU A 280 -8.42 11.27 -26.62
C GLU A 280 -7.00 11.56 -27.17
N SER A 281 -6.68 12.84 -27.41
CA SER A 281 -5.36 13.28 -27.88
C SER A 281 -4.23 13.11 -26.87
N ASP A 282 -4.57 12.87 -25.60
CA ASP A 282 -3.58 12.65 -24.53
C ASP A 282 -3.01 11.23 -24.60
N PHE A 283 -3.63 10.33 -25.36
CA PHE A 283 -3.19 8.95 -25.54
C PHE A 283 -2.43 8.74 -26.84
N PHE A 284 -1.50 7.76 -26.85
CA PHE A 284 -0.72 7.45 -28.06
C PHE A 284 -1.59 6.94 -29.21
N ASP A 285 -2.54 6.05 -28.88
CA ASP A 285 -3.55 5.54 -29.81
C ASP A 285 -4.77 5.09 -29.00
N PHE A 286 -5.69 6.03 -28.78
CA PHE A 286 -6.89 5.84 -27.95
C PHE A 286 -7.73 4.61 -28.38
N ASN A 287 -7.83 4.36 -29.68
CA ASN A 287 -8.66 3.30 -30.23
C ASN A 287 -8.02 1.91 -30.15
N SER A 288 -6.74 1.80 -29.81
CA SER A 288 -6.08 0.51 -29.55
C SER A 288 -5.85 0.22 -28.08
N ILE A 289 -6.24 1.12 -27.16
CA ILE A 289 -6.18 0.85 -25.73
C ILE A 289 -7.03 -0.38 -25.40
N THR A 290 -6.39 -1.31 -24.70
CA THR A 290 -7.01 -2.49 -24.10
C THR A 290 -7.01 -2.37 -22.58
N LEU A 291 -7.82 -3.21 -21.93
CA LEU A 291 -7.81 -3.35 -20.47
C LEU A 291 -6.40 -3.66 -19.96
N SER A 292 -6.03 -3.11 -18.81
CA SER A 292 -4.71 -3.38 -18.21
C SER A 292 -4.64 -4.80 -17.67
N ASP A 293 -3.50 -5.46 -17.87
CA ASP A 293 -3.17 -6.71 -17.18
C ASP A 293 -2.94 -6.51 -15.67
N THR A 294 -2.60 -5.27 -15.26
CA THR A 294 -2.38 -4.92 -13.87
C THR A 294 -3.66 -4.34 -13.27
N PHE A 295 -4.18 -5.01 -12.25
CA PHE A 295 -5.31 -4.52 -11.47
C PHE A 295 -5.10 -4.73 -9.98
N ASP A 296 -5.77 -3.91 -9.17
CA ASP A 296 -5.83 -4.02 -7.72
C ASP A 296 -7.29 -4.03 -7.25
N ILE A 297 -7.50 -4.50 -6.03
CA ILE A 297 -8.80 -4.56 -5.37
C ILE A 297 -8.86 -3.40 -4.39
N THR A 298 -10.01 -2.73 -4.36
CA THR A 298 -10.30 -1.65 -3.43
C THR A 298 -11.61 -1.95 -2.71
N PRO A 299 -11.95 -1.22 -1.63
CA PRO A 299 -13.26 -1.34 -1.02
C PRO A 299 -14.44 -0.98 -1.93
N THR A 300 -14.18 -0.22 -3.00
CA THR A 300 -15.17 0.34 -3.92
C THR A 300 -15.29 -0.45 -5.22
N GLY A 301 -14.28 -1.24 -5.59
CA GLY A 301 -14.28 -1.98 -6.84
C GLY A 301 -12.91 -2.53 -7.24
N ILE A 302 -12.70 -2.60 -8.56
CA ILE A 302 -11.44 -3.02 -9.18
C ILE A 302 -10.80 -1.83 -9.87
N LYS A 303 -9.52 -1.60 -9.55
CA LYS A 303 -8.71 -0.53 -10.13
C LYS A 303 -7.74 -1.10 -11.16
N PHE A 304 -7.90 -0.73 -12.44
CA PHE A 304 -6.95 -1.06 -13.51
C PHE A 304 -5.87 0.00 -13.61
N ILE A 305 -4.62 -0.43 -13.78
CA ILE A 305 -3.44 0.42 -13.65
C ILE A 305 -2.59 0.29 -14.91
N TRP A 306 -2.42 1.37 -15.66
CA TRP A 306 -1.46 1.45 -16.77
C TRP A 306 -0.21 2.17 -16.30
N PRO A 307 0.98 1.53 -16.35
CA PRO A 307 2.24 2.18 -16.02
C PRO A 307 2.49 3.42 -16.91
N ALA A 308 3.34 4.33 -16.43
CA ALA A 308 3.82 5.44 -17.24
C ALA A 308 4.39 4.94 -18.58
N TYR A 309 4.17 5.69 -19.67
CA TYR A 309 4.51 5.30 -21.04
C TYR A 309 3.72 4.12 -21.64
N LYS A 310 2.74 3.54 -20.93
CA LYS A 310 1.97 2.41 -21.49
C LYS A 310 0.93 2.86 -22.52
N ILE A 311 0.16 3.90 -22.21
CA ILE A 311 -0.93 4.42 -23.08
C ILE A 311 -0.86 5.94 -23.31
N SER A 312 -0.01 6.65 -22.58
CA SER A 312 0.19 8.10 -22.66
C SER A 312 1.63 8.46 -22.30
N ASP A 313 2.02 9.72 -22.48
CA ASP A 313 3.34 10.24 -22.13
C ASP A 313 3.61 10.22 -20.61
N TYR A 314 4.86 10.51 -20.23
CA TYR A 314 5.29 10.50 -18.84
C TYR A 314 4.68 11.60 -17.97
N ALA A 315 4.26 12.72 -18.58
CA ALA A 315 3.70 13.86 -17.83
C ALA A 315 2.32 13.49 -17.24
N HIS A 316 1.59 12.60 -17.90
CA HIS A 316 0.35 12.01 -17.37
C HIS A 316 0.59 10.93 -16.32
N GLY A 317 1.79 10.35 -16.28
CA GLY A 317 2.20 9.39 -15.25
C GLY A 317 1.48 8.05 -15.33
N ILE A 318 1.24 7.45 -14.16
CA ILE A 318 0.42 6.22 -14.04
C ILE A 318 -1.04 6.61 -14.23
N ILE A 319 -1.72 5.93 -15.15
CA ILE A 319 -3.15 6.12 -15.38
C ILE A 319 -3.89 5.00 -14.67
N GLU A 320 -4.85 5.37 -13.83
CA GLU A 320 -5.69 4.44 -13.08
C GLU A 320 -7.15 4.71 -13.40
N ILE A 321 -7.92 3.64 -13.65
CA ILE A 321 -9.39 3.74 -13.70
C ILE A 321 -9.99 2.72 -12.75
N GLU A 322 -11.05 3.11 -12.07
CA GLU A 322 -11.75 2.25 -11.14
C GLU A 322 -13.17 1.94 -11.63
N PHE A 323 -13.49 0.64 -11.65
CA PHE A 323 -14.84 0.14 -11.87
C PHE A 323 -15.42 -0.31 -10.55
N ARG A 324 -16.61 0.18 -10.21
CA ARG A 324 -17.39 -0.38 -9.11
C ARG A 324 -17.66 -1.86 -9.39
N TYR A 325 -17.77 -2.66 -8.35
CA TYR A 325 -18.10 -4.08 -8.48
C TYR A 325 -19.33 -4.30 -9.38
N SER A 326 -20.40 -3.55 -9.18
CA SER A 326 -21.61 -3.62 -10.01
C SER A 326 -21.41 -3.29 -11.49
N GLU A 327 -20.45 -2.41 -11.83
CA GLU A 327 -20.17 -2.03 -13.23
C GLU A 327 -19.42 -3.15 -13.95
N LEU A 328 -18.53 -3.84 -13.24
CA LEU A 328 -17.65 -4.85 -13.82
C LEU A 328 -18.26 -6.27 -13.78
N LYS A 329 -19.19 -6.53 -12.86
CA LYS A 329 -19.85 -7.83 -12.64
C LYS A 329 -20.25 -8.56 -13.94
N PRO A 330 -20.87 -7.93 -14.96
CA PRO A 330 -21.28 -8.63 -16.17
C PRO A 330 -20.14 -9.27 -16.98
N PHE A 331 -18.90 -8.85 -16.75
CA PHE A 331 -17.72 -9.29 -17.49
C PHE A 331 -16.80 -10.22 -16.67
N VAL A 332 -17.12 -10.42 -15.40
CA VAL A 332 -16.31 -11.22 -14.48
C VAL A 332 -16.48 -12.70 -14.83
N LYS A 333 -15.36 -13.40 -14.81
CA LYS A 333 -15.28 -14.85 -15.01
C LYS A 333 -15.94 -15.59 -13.85
N GLU A 334 -16.92 -16.44 -14.14
CA GLU A 334 -17.75 -17.12 -13.12
C GLU A 334 -16.95 -18.01 -12.16
N ASP A 335 -15.87 -18.65 -12.63
CA ASP A 335 -14.98 -19.46 -11.80
C ASP A 335 -13.80 -18.66 -11.21
N SER A 336 -13.83 -17.33 -11.33
CA SER A 336 -12.81 -16.44 -10.77
C SER A 336 -12.78 -16.54 -9.26
N ALA A 337 -11.58 -16.52 -8.68
CA ALA A 337 -11.40 -16.41 -7.24
C ALA A 337 -11.93 -15.08 -6.66
N PHE A 338 -12.23 -14.11 -7.52
CA PHE A 338 -12.77 -12.79 -7.15
C PHE A 338 -14.28 -12.71 -7.24
N MET A 339 -14.98 -13.71 -7.79
CA MET A 339 -16.40 -13.63 -8.13
C MET A 339 -17.28 -13.25 -6.92
N TYR A 340 -16.96 -13.73 -5.72
CA TYR A 340 -17.70 -13.42 -4.49
C TYR A 340 -17.68 -11.93 -4.12
N LEU A 341 -16.71 -11.14 -4.60
CA LEU A 341 -16.67 -9.69 -4.38
C LEU A 341 -17.78 -8.95 -5.14
N PHE A 342 -18.39 -9.61 -6.12
CA PHE A 342 -19.41 -9.04 -7.00
C PHE A 342 -20.82 -9.48 -6.61
N GLU A 343 -20.98 -10.31 -5.57
CA GLU A 343 -22.27 -10.89 -5.15
C GLU A 343 -23.17 -9.97 -4.33
#